data_AF-A0A9P2E9T3-F1
#
_entry.id   AF-A0A9P2E9T3-F1
#
_cell.length_a   1.000
_cell.length_b   1.000
_cell.length_c   1.000
_cell.angle_alpha   90.00
_cell.angle_beta   90.00
_cell.angle_gamma   90.00
#
_symmetry.space_group_name_H-M   'P 1'
#
loop_
_entity.id
_entity.type
_entity.pdbx_description
1 polymer ?
#
loop_
_entity_poly.entity_id
_entity_poly.type
_entity_poly.pdbx_seq_one_letter_code
_entity_poly.pdbx_strand_id
1 'polypeptide(L)'
;MKNLFRLFLVFSIVIIGVVSFKAIDASANETDVYPLPARIIDVFPDENLAEDMVENFHKTDVTDVITQDDVDSVKDLNLGYYGDYITDENLQMLGNAYFTNVTSVMIYPTQTMFTSFPDLPTLPKLDILTAGYSGEIPAASITVPDYQNYPELKTLNFSKRTIVGGLPDFSNIPKLENLVMDNCGLTSEDVPDFTNLKNLQVVRFEENQFIIEMTDFTHLDSLVSMDLSYNYLNVLPPTIVDKITVVAQIGTLPDQNVAFGEDTNVTLPIYTQMNDLEEINGLQEVWYYDADGQELYYSTKIDYDEETQKIIVPTSNLDRGEYQIYIDFNGNASSSEEEVMHYSVKITIN
;
A
#
# COMPACT_ATOMS: atom_id res chain seq x y z
N MET A 1 -12.16 -21.26 -47.15
CA MET A 1 -12.68 -20.59 -48.37
C MET A 1 -14.12 -20.14 -48.10
N LYS A 2 -14.26 -18.96 -47.49
CA LYS A 2 -15.37 -17.97 -47.62
C LYS A 2 -15.23 -16.99 -46.46
N ASN A 3 -14.54 -15.90 -46.79
CA ASN A 3 -14.53 -14.65 -46.04
C ASN A 3 -15.96 -14.15 -45.86
N LEU A 4 -16.31 -13.68 -44.66
CA LEU A 4 -17.30 -12.64 -44.50
C LEU A 4 -16.80 -11.68 -43.42
N PHE A 5 -16.03 -10.68 -43.84
CA PHE A 5 -15.81 -9.46 -43.08
C PHE A 5 -17.19 -8.82 -42.83
N ARG A 6 -17.65 -8.78 -41.59
CA ARG A 6 -18.74 -7.89 -41.18
C ARG A 6 -18.11 -6.57 -40.76
N LEU A 7 -18.16 -5.62 -41.68
CA LEU A 7 -17.84 -4.22 -41.43
C LEU A 7 -19.01 -3.61 -40.66
N PHE A 8 -18.90 -3.48 -39.34
CA PHE A 8 -19.82 -2.66 -38.56
C PHE A 8 -19.35 -1.20 -38.64
N LEU A 9 -20.17 -0.36 -39.25
CA LEU A 9 -19.98 1.08 -39.31
C LEU A 9 -20.52 1.65 -37.99
N VAL A 10 -19.64 1.88 -37.02
CA VAL A 10 -20.00 2.58 -35.78
C VAL A 10 -20.11 4.07 -36.10
N PHE A 11 -21.33 4.61 -36.02
CA PHE A 11 -21.52 6.06 -36.01
C PHE A 11 -21.16 6.57 -34.62
N SER A 12 -19.95 7.09 -34.46
CA SER A 12 -19.57 7.89 -33.29
C SER A 12 -20.37 9.19 -33.30
N ILE A 13 -21.45 9.25 -32.53
CA ILE A 13 -22.08 10.52 -32.15
C ILE A 13 -21.24 11.06 -31.00
N VAL A 14 -20.28 11.92 -31.34
CA VAL A 14 -19.53 12.71 -30.37
C VAL A 14 -20.47 13.80 -29.85
N ILE A 15 -21.11 13.56 -28.71
CA ILE A 15 -21.76 14.62 -27.93
C ILE A 15 -20.66 15.28 -27.10
N ILE A 16 -20.14 16.41 -27.58
CA ILE A 16 -19.24 17.26 -26.79
C ILE A 16 -20.08 17.95 -25.71
N GLY A 17 -20.27 17.28 -24.59
CA GLY A 17 -20.69 17.91 -23.34
C GLY A 17 -19.47 18.52 -22.67
N VAL A 18 -19.26 19.83 -22.85
CA VAL A 18 -18.29 20.57 -22.05
C VAL A 18 -18.86 20.69 -20.64
N VAL A 19 -18.49 19.79 -19.73
CA VAL A 19 -18.75 19.95 -18.29
C VAL A 19 -17.55 20.70 -17.70
N SER A 20 -17.74 21.99 -17.45
CA SER A 20 -16.83 22.76 -16.61
C SER A 20 -16.94 22.30 -15.17
N PHE A 21 -15.86 21.77 -14.60
CA PHE A 21 -15.75 21.57 -13.16
C PHE A 21 -15.77 22.92 -12.44
N LYS A 22 -16.83 23.16 -11.66
CA LYS A 22 -16.81 24.10 -10.54
C LYS A 22 -17.08 23.32 -9.26
N ALA A 23 -16.26 23.57 -8.27
CA ALA A 23 -16.33 22.97 -6.95
C ALA A 23 -17.59 23.36 -6.17
N ILE A 24 -18.16 22.35 -5.50
CA ILE A 24 -18.96 22.35 -4.26
C ILE A 24 -20.39 22.93 -4.31
N ASP A 25 -21.37 22.05 -4.13
CA ASP A 25 -22.39 22.20 -3.08
C ASP A 25 -22.94 20.82 -2.68
N ALA A 26 -22.95 20.55 -1.37
CA ALA A 26 -23.46 19.33 -0.76
C ALA A 26 -25.00 19.35 -0.73
N SER A 27 -25.61 18.96 -1.85
CA SER A 27 -26.96 18.41 -1.91
C SER A 27 -27.07 17.56 -3.17
N ALA A 28 -26.79 16.27 -3.05
CA ALA A 28 -27.03 15.32 -4.13
C ALA A 28 -28.53 15.35 -4.48
N ASN A 29 -28.88 16.00 -5.58
CA ASN A 29 -30.21 15.94 -6.16
C ASN A 29 -30.41 14.54 -6.74
N GLU A 30 -31.62 14.00 -6.58
CA GLU A 30 -32.10 12.84 -7.32
C GLU A 30 -31.86 13.03 -8.84
N THR A 31 -31.48 11.93 -9.52
CA THR A 31 -31.53 11.65 -10.98
C THR A 31 -30.39 12.10 -11.91
N ASP A 32 -29.22 11.47 -11.80
CA ASP A 32 -28.26 11.29 -12.92
C ASP A 32 -27.92 9.80 -13.18
N VAL A 33 -28.70 8.86 -12.62
CA VAL A 33 -28.59 7.43 -12.94
C VAL A 33 -29.39 7.08 -14.19
N TYR A 34 -28.93 6.08 -14.95
CA TYR A 34 -29.60 5.61 -16.15
C TYR A 34 -31.00 5.05 -15.82
N PRO A 35 -32.05 5.41 -16.58
CA PRO A 35 -33.41 4.97 -16.29
C PRO A 35 -33.56 3.45 -16.48
N LEU A 36 -34.02 2.75 -15.44
CA LEU A 36 -34.34 1.32 -15.47
C LEU A 36 -35.86 1.08 -15.60
N PRO A 37 -36.32 -0.01 -16.24
CA PRO A 37 -35.52 -1.11 -16.80
C PRO A 37 -34.82 -0.77 -18.12
N ALA A 38 -33.57 -1.23 -18.28
CA ALA A 38 -32.78 -1.03 -19.49
C ALA A 38 -31.83 -2.21 -19.71
N ARG A 39 -31.27 -2.33 -20.92
CA ARG A 39 -30.29 -3.38 -21.24
C ARG A 39 -28.96 -3.08 -20.56
N ILE A 40 -28.23 -4.10 -20.13
CA ILE A 40 -26.93 -3.93 -19.45
C ILE A 40 -25.99 -3.04 -20.27
N ILE A 41 -25.82 -3.30 -21.56
CA ILE A 41 -24.94 -2.53 -22.46
C ILE A 41 -25.40 -1.07 -22.67
N ASP A 42 -26.68 -0.76 -22.43
CA ASP A 42 -27.19 0.61 -22.53
C ASP A 42 -26.87 1.39 -21.24
N VAL A 43 -26.89 0.70 -20.08
CA VAL A 43 -26.54 1.27 -18.76
C VAL A 43 -25.03 1.40 -18.60
N PHE A 44 -24.26 0.42 -19.07
CA PHE A 44 -22.80 0.36 -19.00
C PHE A 44 -22.24 0.24 -20.42
N PRO A 45 -22.06 1.36 -21.15
CA PRO A 45 -21.75 1.37 -22.58
C PRO A 45 -20.27 1.09 -22.88
N ASP A 46 -19.74 0.02 -22.32
CA ASP A 46 -18.42 -0.56 -22.60
C ASP A 46 -18.55 -2.08 -22.64
N GLU A 47 -17.95 -2.73 -23.64
CA GLU A 47 -18.13 -4.17 -23.87
C GLU A 47 -17.58 -5.01 -22.71
N ASN A 48 -16.41 -4.67 -22.18
CA ASN A 48 -15.76 -5.44 -21.10
C ASN A 48 -16.49 -5.24 -19.77
N LEU A 49 -16.80 -4.00 -19.42
CA LEU A 49 -17.57 -3.70 -18.22
C LEU A 49 -18.96 -4.32 -18.29
N ALA A 50 -19.63 -4.26 -19.45
CA ALA A 50 -20.95 -4.87 -19.60
C ALA A 50 -20.91 -6.39 -19.37
N GLU A 51 -19.87 -7.09 -19.85
CA GLU A 51 -19.69 -8.53 -19.59
C GLU A 51 -19.43 -8.82 -18.11
N ASP A 52 -18.62 -8.01 -17.42
CA ASP A 52 -18.49 -8.13 -15.96
C ASP A 52 -19.87 -7.94 -15.28
N MET A 53 -20.66 -6.96 -15.72
CA MET A 53 -21.99 -6.70 -15.17
C MET A 53 -22.98 -7.84 -15.47
N VAL A 54 -22.85 -8.55 -16.60
CA VAL A 54 -23.65 -9.76 -16.90
C VAL A 54 -23.47 -10.81 -15.80
N GLU A 55 -22.24 -11.10 -15.38
CA GLU A 55 -21.99 -12.04 -14.28
C GLU A 55 -22.53 -11.53 -12.95
N ASN A 56 -22.25 -10.26 -12.62
CA ASN A 56 -22.69 -9.66 -11.34
C ASN A 56 -24.21 -9.65 -11.21
N PHE A 57 -24.96 -9.48 -12.31
CA PHE A 57 -26.42 -9.55 -12.33
C PHE A 57 -26.99 -10.96 -12.59
N HIS A 58 -26.13 -11.98 -12.73
CA HIS A 58 -26.51 -13.34 -13.08
C HIS A 58 -27.40 -13.42 -14.34
N LYS A 59 -27.04 -12.62 -15.35
CA LYS A 59 -27.68 -12.61 -16.68
C LYS A 59 -26.87 -13.47 -17.64
N THR A 60 -27.32 -13.55 -18.89
CA THR A 60 -26.70 -14.41 -19.91
C THR A 60 -26.00 -13.65 -21.01
N ASP A 61 -26.39 -12.39 -21.24
CA ASP A 61 -25.90 -11.59 -22.36
C ASP A 61 -26.00 -10.10 -22.03
N VAL A 62 -25.09 -9.28 -22.56
CA VAL A 62 -25.07 -7.82 -22.35
C VAL A 62 -26.33 -7.11 -22.86
N THR A 63 -27.13 -7.78 -23.70
CA THR A 63 -28.41 -7.30 -24.18
C THR A 63 -29.59 -7.57 -23.23
N ASP A 64 -29.39 -8.37 -22.17
CA ASP A 64 -30.42 -8.66 -21.17
C ASP A 64 -30.83 -7.38 -20.42
N VAL A 65 -32.12 -7.28 -20.10
CA VAL A 65 -32.70 -6.14 -19.39
C VAL A 65 -32.54 -6.34 -17.87
N ILE A 66 -32.05 -5.31 -17.20
CA ILE A 66 -31.99 -5.21 -15.75
C ILE A 66 -33.01 -4.19 -15.23
N THR A 67 -33.50 -4.45 -14.04
CA THR A 67 -34.40 -3.60 -13.24
C THR A 67 -33.66 -3.10 -12.00
N GLN A 68 -34.27 -2.17 -11.25
CA GLN A 68 -33.69 -1.77 -9.97
C GLN A 68 -33.62 -2.94 -8.98
N ASP A 69 -34.56 -3.89 -9.02
CA ASP A 69 -34.52 -5.10 -8.18
C ASP A 69 -33.29 -5.97 -8.50
N ASP A 70 -32.90 -6.05 -9.78
CA ASP A 70 -31.67 -6.76 -10.18
C ASP A 70 -30.43 -6.04 -9.60
N VAL A 71 -30.37 -4.70 -9.70
CA VAL A 71 -29.27 -3.89 -9.15
C VAL A 71 -29.19 -4.00 -7.62
N ASP A 72 -30.34 -3.93 -6.94
CA ASP A 72 -30.44 -4.04 -5.49
C ASP A 72 -30.13 -5.45 -4.97
N SER A 73 -30.19 -6.47 -5.83
CA SER A 73 -29.82 -7.84 -5.47
C SER A 73 -28.31 -8.06 -5.34
N VAL A 74 -27.51 -7.17 -5.94
CA VAL A 74 -26.04 -7.25 -5.94
C VAL A 74 -25.47 -6.78 -4.60
N LYS A 75 -24.56 -7.60 -4.05
CA LYS A 75 -23.78 -7.26 -2.84
C LYS A 75 -22.29 -7.11 -3.12
N ASP A 76 -21.79 -7.90 -4.06
CA ASP A 76 -20.39 -7.95 -4.45
C ASP A 76 -20.30 -7.59 -5.92
N LEU A 77 -19.55 -6.53 -6.24
CA LEU A 77 -19.19 -6.16 -7.60
C LEU A 77 -17.78 -6.67 -7.89
N ASN A 78 -17.68 -7.66 -8.75
CA ASN A 78 -16.40 -8.19 -9.22
C ASN A 78 -16.15 -7.69 -10.65
N LEU A 79 -15.06 -6.96 -10.85
CA LEU A 79 -14.77 -6.21 -12.07
C LEU A 79 -13.39 -6.61 -12.62
N GLY A 80 -13.17 -6.43 -13.92
CA GLY A 80 -11.93 -6.76 -14.60
C GLY A 80 -11.71 -8.26 -14.82
N TYR A 81 -12.78 -9.06 -14.90
CA TYR A 81 -12.69 -10.50 -15.14
C TYR A 81 -12.65 -10.81 -16.65
N TYR A 82 -13.45 -10.12 -17.45
CA TYR A 82 -13.53 -10.35 -18.90
C TYR A 82 -12.93 -9.19 -19.71
N GLY A 83 -11.99 -9.53 -20.60
CA GLY A 83 -11.52 -8.62 -21.64
C GLY A 83 -10.28 -7.78 -21.32
N ASP A 84 -9.98 -6.84 -22.22
CA ASP A 84 -8.89 -5.88 -22.09
C ASP A 84 -9.12 -4.90 -20.92
N TYR A 85 -8.06 -4.22 -20.52
CA TYR A 85 -7.90 -3.42 -19.32
C TYR A 85 -9.13 -2.62 -18.83
N ILE A 86 -9.55 -2.83 -17.57
CA ILE A 86 -10.44 -1.90 -16.88
C ILE A 86 -9.72 -0.56 -16.67
N THR A 87 -10.38 0.52 -17.07
CA THR A 87 -9.87 1.90 -17.04
C THR A 87 -10.68 2.77 -16.08
N ASP A 88 -10.22 4.01 -15.85
CA ASP A 88 -10.95 5.00 -15.06
C ASP A 88 -12.34 5.31 -15.67
N GLU A 89 -12.44 5.34 -17.01
CA GLU A 89 -13.72 5.57 -17.70
C GLU A 89 -14.71 4.45 -17.41
N ASN A 90 -14.25 3.19 -17.38
CA ASN A 90 -15.09 2.04 -17.05
C ASN A 90 -15.59 2.13 -15.60
N LEU A 91 -14.68 2.38 -14.65
CA LEU A 91 -15.07 2.49 -13.23
C LEU A 91 -16.05 3.64 -13.00
N GLN A 92 -15.89 4.76 -13.71
CA GLN A 92 -16.81 5.90 -13.63
C GLN A 92 -18.25 5.54 -14.07
N MET A 93 -18.42 4.58 -14.98
CA MET A 93 -19.74 4.11 -15.43
C MET A 93 -20.51 3.36 -14.34
N LEU A 94 -19.89 2.94 -13.24
CA LEU A 94 -20.62 2.45 -12.07
C LEU A 94 -21.54 3.53 -11.47
N GLY A 95 -21.30 4.81 -11.78
CA GLY A 95 -22.20 5.92 -11.48
C GLY A 95 -23.54 5.87 -12.23
N ASN A 96 -23.67 5.04 -13.27
CA ASN A 96 -24.89 4.96 -14.09
C ASN A 96 -26.03 4.17 -13.42
N ALA A 97 -25.76 3.43 -12.34
CA ALA A 97 -26.79 2.69 -11.59
C ALA A 97 -26.63 2.93 -10.09
N TYR A 98 -27.73 2.97 -9.35
CA TYR A 98 -27.71 3.15 -7.90
C TYR A 98 -27.64 1.79 -7.20
N PHE A 99 -26.46 1.42 -6.70
CA PHE A 99 -26.19 0.13 -6.07
C PHE A 99 -26.50 0.18 -4.56
N THR A 100 -27.78 0.04 -4.23
CA THR A 100 -28.30 0.23 -2.85
C THR A 100 -27.68 -0.72 -1.81
N ASN A 101 -27.19 -1.89 -2.23
CA ASN A 101 -26.77 -2.97 -1.33
C ASN A 101 -25.36 -3.50 -1.59
N VAL A 102 -24.60 -2.89 -2.51
CA VAL A 102 -23.21 -3.28 -2.74
C VAL A 102 -22.37 -2.90 -1.52
N THR A 103 -21.71 -3.90 -0.95
CA THR A 103 -20.81 -3.77 0.19
C THR A 103 -19.36 -4.06 -0.19
N SER A 104 -19.13 -4.77 -1.29
CA SER A 104 -17.78 -5.15 -1.73
C SER A 104 -17.58 -4.79 -3.20
N VAL A 105 -16.47 -4.13 -3.50
CA VAL A 105 -15.97 -3.96 -4.86
C VAL A 105 -14.59 -4.61 -4.93
N MET A 106 -14.48 -5.63 -5.77
CA MET A 106 -13.24 -6.31 -6.11
C MET A 106 -12.90 -6.02 -7.57
N ILE A 107 -11.76 -5.37 -7.79
CA ILE A 107 -11.21 -5.17 -9.13
C ILE A 107 -10.10 -6.21 -9.30
N TYR A 108 -10.33 -7.19 -10.17
CA TYR A 108 -9.37 -8.23 -10.43
C TYR A 108 -8.09 -7.64 -11.04
N PRO A 109 -6.92 -8.13 -10.62
CA PRO A 109 -5.64 -7.59 -11.03
C PRO A 109 -5.24 -7.88 -12.48
N THR A 110 -6.03 -8.66 -13.22
CA THR A 110 -5.72 -9.03 -14.60
C THR A 110 -5.69 -7.78 -15.49
N GLN A 111 -4.47 -7.38 -15.88
CA GLN A 111 -4.20 -6.28 -16.81
C GLN A 111 -5.10 -5.06 -16.58
N THR A 112 -5.00 -4.37 -15.44
CA THR A 112 -5.81 -3.15 -15.21
C THR A 112 -5.01 -1.87 -15.55
N MET A 113 -5.66 -0.87 -16.13
CA MET A 113 -5.05 0.44 -16.47
C MET A 113 -5.67 1.61 -15.71
N PHE A 114 -6.59 1.35 -14.78
CA PHE A 114 -7.14 2.41 -13.93
C PHE A 114 -6.03 3.06 -13.08
N THR A 115 -6.12 4.37 -12.92
CA THR A 115 -5.23 5.23 -12.15
C THR A 115 -5.91 5.79 -10.90
N SER A 116 -7.24 5.71 -10.78
CA SER A 116 -7.98 6.00 -9.55
C SER A 116 -9.31 5.26 -9.52
N PHE A 117 -9.72 4.78 -8.35
CA PHE A 117 -11.11 4.41 -8.16
C PHE A 117 -11.93 5.70 -8.01
N PRO A 118 -13.07 5.86 -8.71
CA PRO A 118 -13.88 7.07 -8.63
C PRO A 118 -14.56 7.19 -7.25
N ASP A 119 -14.94 8.41 -6.88
CA ASP A 119 -15.71 8.71 -5.66
C ASP A 119 -17.19 8.85 -6.03
N LEU A 120 -17.97 7.78 -5.84
CA LEU A 120 -19.32 7.63 -6.40
C LEU A 120 -20.40 7.62 -5.30
N PRO A 121 -21.39 8.53 -5.33
CA PRO A 121 -22.53 8.51 -4.41
C PRO A 121 -23.48 7.32 -4.63
N THR A 122 -23.28 6.55 -5.71
CA THR A 122 -24.10 5.39 -6.06
C THR A 122 -23.69 4.09 -5.37
N LEU A 123 -22.61 4.10 -4.56
CA LEU A 123 -22.15 2.97 -3.75
C LEU A 123 -22.20 3.31 -2.24
N PRO A 124 -23.38 3.70 -1.69
CA PRO A 124 -23.47 4.30 -0.35
C PRO A 124 -23.14 3.34 0.81
N LYS A 125 -23.08 2.04 0.55
CA LYS A 125 -22.82 1.00 1.56
C LYS A 125 -21.50 0.26 1.35
N LEU A 126 -20.60 0.82 0.52
CA LEU A 126 -19.31 0.20 0.26
C LEU A 126 -18.54 0.04 1.57
N ASP A 127 -18.24 -1.20 1.93
CA ASP A 127 -17.52 -1.62 3.15
C ASP A 127 -16.08 -2.04 2.77
N ILE A 128 -15.94 -2.76 1.65
CA ILE A 128 -14.66 -3.31 1.18
C ILE A 128 -14.39 -2.82 -0.24
N LEU A 129 -13.23 -2.18 -0.42
CA LEU A 129 -12.67 -1.85 -1.74
C LEU A 129 -11.31 -2.51 -1.88
N THR A 130 -11.20 -3.43 -2.84
CA THR A 130 -9.94 -4.13 -3.13
C THR A 130 -9.60 -4.10 -4.61
N ALA A 131 -8.35 -3.73 -4.90
CA ALA A 131 -7.75 -3.84 -6.22
C ALA A 131 -6.28 -4.31 -6.11
N GLY A 132 -6.00 -5.13 -5.09
CA GLY A 132 -4.67 -5.69 -4.85
C GLY A 132 -4.19 -6.57 -6.01
N TYR A 133 -2.90 -6.48 -6.34
CA TYR A 133 -2.26 -7.20 -7.44
C TYR A 133 -1.42 -8.37 -6.94
N SER A 134 -1.37 -9.47 -7.71
CA SER A 134 -0.58 -10.65 -7.36
C SER A 134 0.23 -11.23 -8.53
N GLY A 135 0.25 -10.56 -9.68
CA GLY A 135 0.98 -11.01 -10.87
C GLY A 135 2.38 -10.39 -11.00
N GLU A 136 3.03 -10.61 -12.15
CA GLU A 136 4.40 -10.14 -12.44
C GLU A 136 4.44 -8.91 -13.38
N ILE A 137 3.30 -8.52 -13.97
CA ILE A 137 3.22 -7.40 -14.91
C ILE A 137 3.00 -6.10 -14.11
N PRO A 138 3.81 -5.06 -14.30
CA PRO A 138 3.60 -3.80 -13.60
C PRO A 138 2.23 -3.22 -13.97
N ALA A 139 1.36 -3.11 -12.97
CA ALA A 139 0.12 -2.38 -13.08
C ALA A 139 0.39 -0.87 -13.26
N ALA A 140 -0.56 -0.15 -13.84
CA ALA A 140 -0.50 1.31 -13.85
C ALA A 140 -0.38 1.85 -12.41
N SER A 141 0.42 2.90 -12.23
CA SER A 141 0.45 3.63 -10.96
C SER A 141 -0.92 4.22 -10.66
N ILE A 142 -1.30 4.24 -9.38
CA ILE A 142 -2.59 4.75 -8.93
C ILE A 142 -2.41 5.93 -7.98
N THR A 143 -3.45 6.75 -7.90
CA THR A 143 -3.66 7.74 -6.85
C THR A 143 -4.75 7.23 -5.90
N VAL A 144 -4.68 7.63 -4.64
CA VAL A 144 -5.70 7.31 -3.64
C VAL A 144 -6.36 8.62 -3.20
N PRO A 145 -7.59 8.93 -3.67
CA PRO A 145 -8.26 10.16 -3.28
C PRO A 145 -8.82 10.08 -1.86
N ASP A 146 -9.03 11.24 -1.22
CA ASP A 146 -9.80 11.33 0.03
C ASP A 146 -11.29 11.13 -0.29
N TYR A 147 -11.74 9.87 -0.28
CA TYR A 147 -13.12 9.50 -0.64
C TYR A 147 -14.17 10.19 0.23
N GLN A 148 -15.14 10.86 -0.39
CA GLN A 148 -16.22 11.57 0.29
C GLN A 148 -17.51 10.73 0.39
N ASN A 149 -17.74 9.79 -0.53
CA ASN A 149 -19.01 9.08 -0.64
C ASN A 149 -19.01 7.65 -0.10
N TYR A 150 -17.94 7.23 0.58
CA TYR A 150 -17.81 5.87 1.16
C TYR A 150 -17.75 5.86 2.70
N PRO A 151 -18.72 6.49 3.41
CA PRO A 151 -18.65 6.62 4.87
C PRO A 151 -18.75 5.30 5.62
N GLU A 152 -19.15 4.21 4.96
CA GLU A 152 -19.24 2.85 5.49
C GLU A 152 -17.98 2.01 5.26
N LEU A 153 -16.96 2.55 4.56
CA LEU A 153 -15.77 1.80 4.18
C LEU A 153 -14.95 1.40 5.40
N LYS A 154 -14.67 0.10 5.54
CA LYS A 154 -13.84 -0.47 6.61
C LYS A 154 -12.56 -1.10 6.11
N THR A 155 -12.52 -1.55 4.85
CA THR A 155 -11.33 -2.19 4.28
C THR A 155 -10.95 -1.55 2.97
N LEU A 156 -9.72 -1.06 2.89
CA LEU A 156 -9.11 -0.56 1.67
C LEU A 156 -7.83 -1.34 1.40
N ASN A 157 -7.80 -2.04 0.26
CA ASN A 157 -6.64 -2.83 -0.15
C ASN A 157 -6.21 -2.51 -1.58
N PHE A 158 -5.04 -1.88 -1.71
CA PHE A 158 -4.37 -1.65 -2.97
C PHE A 158 -2.95 -2.22 -2.99
N SER A 159 -2.68 -3.29 -2.23
CA SER A 159 -1.36 -3.93 -2.20
C SER A 159 -0.83 -4.25 -3.60
N LYS A 160 0.47 -4.11 -3.81
CA LYS A 160 1.19 -4.37 -5.06
C LYS A 160 0.77 -3.44 -6.21
N ARG A 161 0.34 -2.22 -5.87
CA ARG A 161 0.09 -1.11 -6.80
C ARG A 161 1.05 0.01 -6.48
N THR A 162 1.78 0.53 -7.46
CA THR A 162 2.59 1.74 -7.25
C THR A 162 1.65 2.92 -6.96
N ILE A 163 1.69 3.45 -5.74
CA ILE A 163 0.91 4.62 -5.34
C ILE A 163 1.76 5.88 -5.60
N VAL A 164 1.15 6.89 -6.22
CA VAL A 164 1.77 8.19 -6.46
C VAL A 164 0.93 9.30 -5.83
N GLY A 165 1.61 10.35 -5.33
CA GLY A 165 0.96 11.49 -4.67
C GLY A 165 0.60 11.26 -3.20
N GLY A 166 0.97 10.11 -2.63
CA GLY A 166 0.77 9.76 -1.24
C GLY A 166 -0.65 9.32 -0.87
N LEU A 167 -0.82 8.96 0.40
CA LEU A 167 -2.09 8.64 1.00
C LEU A 167 -2.73 9.90 1.60
N PRO A 168 -4.05 10.08 1.46
CA PRO A 168 -4.78 11.14 2.15
C PRO A 168 -5.00 10.75 3.62
N ASP A 169 -5.43 11.72 4.44
CA ASP A 169 -5.75 11.50 5.84
C ASP A 169 -7.06 10.70 6.06
N PHE A 170 -7.75 10.36 4.97
CA PHE A 170 -9.00 9.57 4.97
C PHE A 170 -10.08 10.17 5.88
N SER A 171 -10.22 11.50 5.84
CA SER A 171 -11.01 12.27 6.80
C SER A 171 -12.51 11.96 6.76
N ASN A 172 -12.99 11.41 5.64
CA ASN A 172 -14.40 11.16 5.38
C ASN A 172 -14.79 9.67 5.40
N ILE A 173 -13.85 8.79 5.72
CA ILE A 173 -14.09 7.35 5.91
C ILE A 173 -13.71 6.89 7.34
N PRO A 174 -14.29 7.49 8.40
CA PRO A 174 -13.86 7.28 9.78
C PRO A 174 -14.11 5.85 10.31
N LYS A 175 -14.78 5.00 9.54
CA LYS A 175 -15.02 3.59 9.84
C LYS A 175 -13.92 2.67 9.34
N LEU A 176 -12.86 3.20 8.71
CA LEU A 176 -11.76 2.37 8.23
C LEU A 176 -11.13 1.57 9.39
N GLU A 177 -11.09 0.25 9.22
CA GLU A 177 -10.55 -0.73 10.19
C GLU A 177 -9.27 -1.38 9.66
N ASN A 178 -9.18 -1.61 8.33
CA ASN A 178 -8.09 -2.30 7.68
C ASN A 178 -7.55 -1.49 6.50
N LEU A 179 -6.28 -1.12 6.56
CA LEU A 179 -5.55 -0.44 5.48
C LEU A 179 -4.42 -1.32 5.00
N VAL A 180 -4.50 -1.80 3.75
CA VAL A 180 -3.52 -2.74 3.18
C VAL A 180 -2.87 -2.13 1.95
N MET A 181 -1.60 -1.74 2.10
CA MET A 181 -0.78 -1.02 1.12
C MET A 181 0.62 -1.64 1.02
N ASP A 182 0.70 -2.97 1.08
CA ASP A 182 1.95 -3.71 0.92
C ASP A 182 2.51 -3.52 -0.49
N ASN A 183 3.82 -3.33 -0.62
CA ASN A 183 4.52 -3.20 -1.91
C ASN A 183 3.88 -2.14 -2.81
N CYS A 184 3.71 -0.94 -2.26
CA CYS A 184 3.11 0.20 -2.96
C CYS A 184 4.11 1.27 -3.40
N GLY A 185 5.39 1.11 -3.05
CA GLY A 185 6.42 2.11 -3.34
C GLY A 185 6.26 3.40 -2.52
N LEU A 186 5.54 3.35 -1.40
CA LEU A 186 5.33 4.50 -0.52
C LEU A 186 6.61 4.88 0.21
N THR A 187 6.85 6.18 0.39
CA THR A 187 7.92 6.74 1.22
C THR A 187 7.36 7.33 2.51
N SER A 188 8.23 7.70 3.47
CA SER A 188 7.77 8.21 4.77
C SER A 188 6.94 9.48 4.66
N GLU A 189 7.15 10.29 3.61
CA GLU A 189 6.40 11.53 3.33
C GLU A 189 5.01 11.26 2.73
N ASP A 190 4.78 10.06 2.21
CA ASP A 190 3.52 9.67 1.58
C ASP A 190 2.44 9.25 2.59
N VAL A 191 2.77 9.16 3.88
CA VAL A 191 1.87 8.61 4.92
C VAL A 191 1.53 9.69 5.98
N PRO A 192 0.26 10.16 6.05
CA PRO A 192 -0.17 11.12 7.05
C PRO A 192 -0.42 10.44 8.42
N ASP A 193 -0.73 11.25 9.43
CA ASP A 193 -0.97 10.79 10.82
C ASP A 193 -2.34 10.10 11.02
N PHE A 194 -3.17 10.07 9.98
CA PHE A 194 -4.49 9.44 9.98
C PHE A 194 -5.39 9.97 11.11
N THR A 195 -5.50 11.29 11.23
CA THR A 195 -6.03 11.99 12.41
C THR A 195 -7.48 11.60 12.77
N ASN A 196 -8.25 11.13 11.79
CA ASN A 196 -9.66 10.77 11.95
C ASN A 196 -9.91 9.25 12.03
N LEU A 197 -8.89 8.40 11.86
CA LEU A 197 -9.05 6.95 11.73
C LEU A 197 -9.01 6.22 13.09
N LYS A 198 -9.90 6.62 14.00
CA LYS A 198 -9.95 6.07 15.37
C LYS A 198 -10.34 4.60 15.45
N ASN A 199 -10.93 4.05 14.39
CA ASN A 199 -11.32 2.64 14.30
C ASN A 199 -10.29 1.78 13.57
N LEU A 200 -9.17 2.36 13.12
CA LEU A 200 -8.13 1.63 12.39
C LEU A 200 -7.48 0.62 13.34
N GLN A 201 -7.53 -0.65 12.95
CA GLN A 201 -7.06 -1.78 13.75
C GLN A 201 -5.82 -2.42 13.13
N VAL A 202 -5.82 -2.57 11.80
CA VAL A 202 -4.77 -3.27 11.07
C VAL A 202 -4.25 -2.38 9.94
N VAL A 203 -2.94 -2.15 9.96
CA VAL A 203 -2.23 -1.48 8.87
C VAL A 203 -1.15 -2.42 8.35
N ARG A 204 -1.13 -2.62 7.03
CA ARG A 204 -0.10 -3.40 6.36
C ARG A 204 0.64 -2.52 5.36
N PHE A 205 1.94 -2.39 5.61
CA PHE A 205 2.87 -1.47 4.95
C PHE A 205 4.18 -2.17 4.58
N GLU A 206 4.10 -3.50 4.41
CA GLU A 206 5.21 -4.37 4.06
C GLU A 206 5.83 -3.99 2.70
N GLU A 207 7.13 -4.18 2.50
CA GLU A 207 7.81 -3.99 1.20
C GLU A 207 7.64 -2.59 0.59
N ASN A 208 7.63 -1.53 1.40
CA ASN A 208 7.61 -0.15 0.91
C ASN A 208 9.01 0.48 0.91
N GLN A 209 9.10 1.81 0.82
CA GLN A 209 10.33 2.58 0.75
C GLN A 209 10.39 3.57 1.92
N PHE A 210 9.89 3.20 3.11
CA PHE A 210 9.96 4.04 4.30
C PHE A 210 11.40 4.13 4.79
N ILE A 211 11.97 5.33 4.84
CA ILE A 211 13.38 5.58 5.16
C ILE A 211 13.51 6.30 6.48
N ILE A 212 14.56 5.97 7.25
CA ILE A 212 15.00 6.67 8.48
C ILE A 212 13.95 6.70 9.60
N GLU A 213 12.89 7.50 9.46
CA GLU A 213 11.79 7.67 10.40
C GLU A 213 10.47 7.86 9.63
N MET A 214 9.34 7.67 10.31
CA MET A 214 8.00 7.93 9.76
C MET A 214 7.11 8.57 10.83
N THR A 215 5.89 8.95 10.44
CA THR A 215 4.89 9.54 11.34
C THR A 215 4.65 8.69 12.59
N ASP A 216 4.42 9.34 13.74
CA ASP A 216 4.28 8.68 15.05
C ASP A 216 2.87 8.12 15.34
N PHE A 217 1.89 8.41 14.49
CA PHE A 217 0.52 7.85 14.57
C PHE A 217 -0.18 8.10 15.90
N THR A 218 -0.20 9.36 16.34
CA THR A 218 -0.66 9.75 17.70
C THR A 218 -2.17 9.66 17.92
N HIS A 219 -2.92 9.27 16.89
CA HIS A 219 -4.39 9.27 16.86
C HIS A 219 -5.02 7.88 16.58
N LEU A 220 -4.20 6.83 16.44
CA LEU A 220 -4.68 5.48 16.13
C LEU A 220 -5.07 4.68 17.39
N ASP A 221 -6.08 5.16 18.12
CA ASP A 221 -6.50 4.64 19.43
C ASP A 221 -6.90 3.14 19.43
N SER A 222 -7.37 2.62 18.29
CA SER A 222 -7.83 1.22 18.15
C SER A 222 -6.80 0.31 17.48
N LEU A 223 -5.58 0.80 17.22
CA LEU A 223 -4.57 0.03 16.50
C LEU A 223 -4.20 -1.23 17.26
N VAL A 224 -4.30 -2.36 16.56
CA VAL A 224 -3.92 -3.67 17.06
C VAL A 224 -2.56 -4.08 16.49
N SER A 225 -2.33 -3.84 15.20
CA SER A 225 -1.09 -4.21 14.53
C SER A 225 -0.78 -3.31 13.35
N MET A 226 0.50 -2.93 13.22
CA MET A 226 1.07 -2.32 12.02
C MET A 226 2.26 -3.14 11.54
N ASP A 227 2.20 -3.67 10.33
CA ASP A 227 3.32 -4.40 9.71
C ASP A 227 4.19 -3.44 8.90
N LEU A 228 5.44 -3.27 9.31
CA LEU A 228 6.44 -2.42 8.65
C LEU A 228 7.60 -3.22 8.05
N SER A 229 7.46 -4.54 7.93
CA SER A 229 8.53 -5.41 7.44
C SER A 229 9.03 -5.03 6.04
N TYR A 230 10.32 -5.28 5.78
CA TYR A 230 10.98 -5.01 4.49
C TYR A 230 10.90 -3.54 4.06
N ASN A 231 11.28 -2.64 4.96
CA ASN A 231 11.45 -1.21 4.70
C ASN A 231 12.90 -0.77 5.00
N TYR A 232 13.14 0.53 5.15
CA TYR A 232 14.46 1.14 5.38
C TYR A 232 14.48 2.06 6.61
N LEU A 233 13.71 1.73 7.64
CA LEU A 233 13.58 2.53 8.86
C LEU A 233 14.77 2.32 9.81
N ASN A 234 15.26 3.42 10.39
CA ASN A 234 16.20 3.40 11.51
C ASN A 234 15.48 3.63 12.86
N VAL A 235 14.24 4.11 12.82
CA VAL A 235 13.38 4.44 13.97
C VAL A 235 11.96 3.97 13.65
N LEU A 236 11.36 3.21 14.56
CA LEU A 236 9.93 2.87 14.51
C LEU A 236 9.10 4.00 15.14
N PRO A 237 7.84 4.22 14.73
CA PRO A 237 6.90 5.11 15.41
C PRO A 237 6.83 4.89 16.94
N PRO A 238 7.40 5.80 17.77
CA PRO A 238 7.51 5.57 19.21
C PRO A 238 6.18 5.36 19.96
N THR A 239 5.10 6.04 19.57
CA THR A 239 3.80 6.02 20.25
C THR A 239 3.07 4.70 20.06
N ILE A 240 3.33 3.99 18.96
CA ILE A 240 2.69 2.71 18.64
C ILE A 240 3.70 1.56 18.54
N VAL A 241 4.90 1.72 19.11
CA VAL A 241 6.01 0.78 18.94
C VAL A 241 5.66 -0.64 19.38
N ASP A 242 4.82 -0.79 20.41
CA ASP A 242 4.32 -2.08 20.92
C ASP A 242 3.21 -2.72 20.05
N LYS A 243 2.83 -2.07 18.95
CA LYS A 243 1.87 -2.56 17.95
C LYS A 243 2.55 -2.89 16.62
N ILE A 244 3.85 -2.66 16.51
CA ILE A 244 4.57 -2.85 15.25
C ILE A 244 5.09 -4.28 15.14
N THR A 245 4.82 -4.92 14.01
CA THR A 245 5.52 -6.13 13.58
C THR A 245 6.62 -5.74 12.61
N VAL A 246 7.83 -6.24 12.85
CA VAL A 246 8.96 -6.05 11.94
C VAL A 246 9.80 -7.32 11.84
N VAL A 247 9.80 -7.93 10.65
CA VAL A 247 10.61 -9.11 10.34
C VAL A 247 12.01 -8.72 9.85
N ALA A 248 12.07 -7.71 8.98
CA ALA A 248 13.31 -7.27 8.35
C ALA A 248 13.28 -5.76 8.05
N GLN A 249 14.46 -5.15 8.02
CA GLN A 249 14.71 -3.78 7.59
C GLN A 249 16.10 -3.72 6.97
N ILE A 250 16.32 -2.77 6.06
CA ILE A 250 17.65 -2.47 5.54
C ILE A 250 17.96 -0.99 5.76
N GLY A 251 19.03 -0.69 6.49
CA GLY A 251 19.40 0.70 6.78
C GLY A 251 20.85 1.03 6.46
N THR A 252 21.09 2.32 6.19
CA THR A 252 22.44 2.90 6.20
C THR A 252 22.49 4.00 7.23
N LEU A 253 23.48 3.92 8.11
CA LEU A 253 23.74 4.88 9.17
C LEU A 253 24.78 5.91 8.70
N PRO A 254 24.80 7.11 9.29
CA PRO A 254 25.76 8.14 8.91
C PRO A 254 27.21 7.70 9.10
N ASP A 255 28.06 8.01 8.12
CA ASP A 255 29.51 7.76 8.17
C ASP A 255 30.14 8.34 9.44
N GLN A 256 31.09 7.60 10.02
CA GLN A 256 31.80 8.00 11.24
C GLN A 256 33.32 8.13 11.00
N ASN A 257 33.93 9.11 11.67
CA ASN A 257 35.38 9.25 11.74
C ASN A 257 35.84 8.92 13.16
N VAL A 258 36.82 8.02 13.28
CA VAL A 258 37.30 7.48 14.57
C VAL A 258 38.80 7.69 14.66
N ALA A 259 39.32 7.97 15.86
CA ALA A 259 40.75 8.06 16.08
C ALA A 259 41.37 6.66 16.15
N PHE A 260 42.54 6.47 15.55
CA PHE A 260 43.27 5.20 15.66
C PHE A 260 43.50 4.78 17.12
N GLY A 261 43.10 3.55 17.45
CA GLY A 261 43.22 2.98 18.78
C GLY A 261 41.99 3.18 19.69
N GLU A 262 40.90 3.75 19.19
CA GLU A 262 39.63 3.91 19.93
C GLU A 262 38.51 3.04 19.34
N ASP A 263 37.61 2.59 20.20
CA ASP A 263 36.33 1.98 19.79
C ASP A 263 35.32 3.08 19.44
N THR A 264 34.38 2.77 18.56
CA THR A 264 33.30 3.71 18.21
C THR A 264 31.95 3.24 18.70
N ASN A 265 31.02 4.18 18.79
CA ASN A 265 29.65 3.92 19.20
C ASN A 265 28.67 4.33 18.10
N VAL A 266 27.72 3.46 17.82
CA VAL A 266 26.67 3.65 16.82
C VAL A 266 25.33 3.82 17.51
N THR A 267 24.55 4.78 17.05
CA THR A 267 23.16 4.99 17.51
C THR A 267 22.23 4.32 16.50
N LEU A 268 21.45 3.36 16.97
CA LEU A 268 20.49 2.62 16.16
C LEU A 268 19.15 2.53 16.94
N PRO A 269 18.27 3.53 16.82
CA PRO A 269 17.07 3.63 17.65
C PRO A 269 16.15 2.42 17.55
N ILE A 270 15.95 1.86 16.35
CA ILE A 270 15.15 0.65 16.15
C ILE A 270 15.68 -0.56 16.92
N TYR A 271 17.00 -0.73 17.04
CA TYR A 271 17.58 -1.76 17.91
C TYR A 271 17.21 -1.51 19.37
N THR A 272 17.33 -0.26 19.84
CA THR A 272 16.96 0.12 21.21
C THR A 272 15.47 -0.13 21.46
N GLN A 273 14.60 0.30 20.55
CA GLN A 273 13.15 0.10 20.64
C GLN A 273 12.76 -1.38 20.73
N MET A 274 13.38 -2.23 19.89
CA MET A 274 13.11 -3.67 19.93
C MET A 274 13.73 -4.37 21.15
N ASN A 275 14.90 -3.90 21.61
CA ASN A 275 15.55 -4.41 22.82
C ASN A 275 14.73 -4.10 24.07
N ASP A 276 14.22 -2.87 24.19
CA ASP A 276 13.37 -2.41 25.31
C ASP A 276 12.05 -3.20 25.41
N LEU A 277 11.54 -3.71 24.28
CA LEU A 277 10.37 -4.57 24.22
C LEU A 277 10.68 -6.07 24.41
N GLU A 278 11.96 -6.44 24.57
CA GLU A 278 12.43 -7.82 24.61
C GLU A 278 12.05 -8.63 23.34
N GLU A 279 11.95 -7.97 22.18
CA GLU A 279 11.49 -8.59 20.92
C GLU A 279 12.62 -9.07 19.99
N ILE A 280 13.88 -8.86 20.35
CA ILE A 280 15.02 -9.37 19.59
C ILE A 280 15.22 -10.87 19.91
N ASN A 281 14.73 -11.74 19.03
CA ASN A 281 14.70 -13.20 19.23
C ASN A 281 15.67 -13.99 18.33
N GLY A 282 16.37 -13.31 17.42
CA GLY A 282 17.26 -13.90 16.43
C GLY A 282 18.75 -13.75 16.71
N LEU A 283 19.55 -14.01 15.66
CA LEU A 283 20.99 -13.74 15.62
C LEU A 283 21.26 -12.26 15.90
N GLN A 284 22.46 -11.97 16.40
CA GLN A 284 22.97 -10.62 16.61
C GLN A 284 24.42 -10.62 16.17
N GLU A 285 24.73 -10.05 15.02
CA GLU A 285 26.04 -10.17 14.39
C GLU A 285 26.58 -8.80 14.00
N VAL A 286 27.90 -8.65 14.07
CA VAL A 286 28.58 -7.44 13.61
C VAL A 286 29.70 -7.86 12.68
N TRP A 287 29.61 -7.50 11.40
CA TRP A 287 30.53 -7.91 10.36
C TRP A 287 31.44 -6.74 9.94
N TYR A 288 32.71 -7.04 9.70
CA TYR A 288 33.72 -6.04 9.39
C TYR A 288 34.33 -6.35 8.03
N TYR A 289 34.22 -5.40 7.10
CA TYR A 289 34.84 -5.47 5.78
C TYR A 289 35.81 -4.31 5.60
N ASP A 290 36.94 -4.57 4.93
CA ASP A 290 37.84 -3.50 4.49
C ASP A 290 37.30 -2.76 3.25
N ALA A 291 38.05 -1.75 2.80
CA ALA A 291 37.70 -0.94 1.63
C ALA A 291 37.62 -1.73 0.31
N ASP A 292 38.25 -2.91 0.23
CA ASP A 292 38.20 -3.78 -0.94
C ASP A 292 37.04 -4.79 -0.86
N GLY A 293 36.25 -4.75 0.22
CA GLY A 293 35.12 -5.65 0.48
C GLY A 293 35.56 -7.03 0.99
N GLN A 294 36.81 -7.16 1.48
CA GLN A 294 37.26 -8.39 2.11
C GLN A 294 36.77 -8.45 3.56
N GLU A 295 36.10 -9.54 3.93
CA GLU A 295 35.73 -9.82 5.32
C GLU A 295 37.00 -9.97 6.17
N LEU A 296 37.05 -9.23 7.28
CA LEU A 296 38.15 -9.24 8.23
C LEU A 296 37.84 -10.17 9.40
N TYR A 297 36.70 -9.94 10.04
CA TYR A 297 36.17 -10.73 11.15
C TYR A 297 34.69 -10.39 11.38
N TYR A 298 34.02 -11.19 12.22
CA TYR A 298 32.68 -10.88 12.72
C TYR A 298 32.53 -11.23 14.20
N SER A 299 31.58 -10.58 14.86
CA SER A 299 31.09 -10.90 16.20
C SER A 299 29.74 -11.60 16.09
N THR A 300 29.48 -12.60 16.93
CA THR A 300 28.17 -13.27 17.06
C THR A 300 27.30 -12.67 18.17
N LYS A 301 27.66 -11.47 18.63
CA LYS A 301 26.88 -10.69 19.58
C LYS A 301 27.06 -9.20 19.31
N ILE A 302 25.98 -8.44 19.43
CA ILE A 302 26.00 -6.97 19.51
C ILE A 302 26.36 -6.55 20.94
N ASP A 303 27.39 -5.71 21.08
CA ASP A 303 27.77 -5.10 22.36
C ASP A 303 26.97 -3.83 22.55
N TYR A 304 25.89 -3.90 23.33
CA TYR A 304 24.97 -2.78 23.57
C TYR A 304 25.15 -2.21 24.97
N ASP A 305 25.39 -0.91 25.05
CA ASP A 305 25.47 -0.16 26.30
C ASP A 305 24.10 0.43 26.66
N GLU A 306 23.43 -0.21 27.61
CA GLU A 306 22.12 0.18 28.14
C GLU A 306 22.12 1.58 28.79
N GLU A 307 23.25 2.07 29.31
CA GLU A 307 23.31 3.40 29.94
C GLU A 307 23.34 4.52 28.90
N THR A 308 24.07 4.29 27.79
CA THR A 308 24.22 5.28 26.72
C THR A 308 23.29 5.06 25.53
N GLN A 309 22.56 3.94 25.51
CA GLN A 309 21.70 3.46 24.42
C GLN A 309 22.43 3.40 23.07
N LYS A 310 23.64 2.87 23.08
CA LYS A 310 24.49 2.78 21.89
C LYS A 310 25.08 1.39 21.71
N ILE A 311 25.28 1.03 20.46
CA ILE A 311 26.03 -0.16 20.07
C ILE A 311 27.51 0.20 20.05
N ILE A 312 28.31 -0.49 20.85
CA ILE A 312 29.76 -0.41 20.82
C ILE A 312 30.24 -1.25 19.64
N VAL A 313 31.00 -0.63 18.74
CA VAL A 313 31.63 -1.28 17.60
C VAL A 313 33.14 -1.27 17.86
N PRO A 314 33.73 -2.43 18.21
CA PRO A 314 35.16 -2.56 18.41
C PRO A 314 35.95 -2.14 17.17
N THR A 315 36.67 -1.03 17.27
CA THR A 315 37.52 -0.48 16.21
C THR A 315 38.95 -0.22 16.70
N SER A 316 39.22 -0.35 18.00
CA SER A 316 40.51 -0.02 18.60
C SER A 316 41.68 -0.86 18.07
N ASN A 317 41.39 -2.06 17.57
CA ASN A 317 42.39 -3.01 17.06
C ASN A 317 42.52 -2.99 15.53
N LEU A 318 41.74 -2.15 14.84
CA LEU A 318 41.82 -2.00 13.39
C LEU A 318 42.92 -0.99 13.02
N ASP A 319 43.55 -1.22 11.87
CA ASP A 319 44.52 -0.28 11.31
C ASP A 319 43.83 0.99 10.78
N ARG A 320 44.62 1.98 10.37
CA ARG A 320 44.08 3.16 9.69
C ARG A 320 43.53 2.78 8.33
N GLY A 321 42.34 3.27 8.00
CA GLY A 321 41.67 2.94 6.74
C GLY A 321 40.19 3.23 6.77
N GLU A 322 39.52 2.82 5.69
CA GLU A 322 38.07 2.81 5.59
C GLU A 322 37.56 1.38 5.78
N TYR A 323 36.47 1.25 6.53
CA TYR A 323 35.83 0.00 6.84
C TYR A 323 34.32 0.11 6.63
N GLN A 324 33.74 -0.96 6.11
CA GLN A 324 32.29 -1.13 6.04
C GLN A 324 31.87 -2.09 7.14
N ILE A 325 31.04 -1.60 8.06
CA ILE A 325 30.50 -2.42 9.15
C ILE A 325 29.04 -2.73 8.84
N TYR A 326 28.64 -3.96 9.11
CA TYR A 326 27.24 -4.38 9.10
C TYR A 326 26.83 -4.84 10.50
N ILE A 327 25.64 -4.44 10.93
CA ILE A 327 25.01 -4.76 12.21
C ILE A 327 23.72 -5.49 11.86
N ASP A 328 23.73 -6.79 12.09
CA ASP A 328 22.63 -7.68 11.75
C ASP A 328 21.96 -8.17 13.03
N PHE A 329 20.64 -8.07 13.11
CA PHE A 329 19.91 -8.61 14.27
C PHE A 329 18.53 -9.14 13.94
N ASN A 330 17.96 -9.89 14.89
CA ASN A 330 16.62 -10.47 14.80
C ASN A 330 16.40 -11.46 13.65
N GLY A 331 17.46 -11.92 12.97
CA GLY A 331 17.38 -12.92 11.90
C GLY A 331 17.35 -14.37 12.41
N ASN A 332 16.69 -15.27 11.69
CA ASN A 332 16.65 -16.69 12.03
C ASN A 332 17.81 -17.44 11.36
N ALA A 333 18.54 -18.29 12.10
CA ALA A 333 19.62 -19.11 11.54
C ALA A 333 19.18 -20.09 10.43
N SER A 334 17.87 -20.31 10.25
CA SER A 334 17.29 -21.14 9.19
C SER A 334 16.57 -20.38 8.07
N SER A 335 16.43 -19.05 8.16
CA SER A 335 15.78 -18.24 7.11
C SER A 335 16.78 -17.87 6.01
N SER A 336 16.28 -17.48 4.83
CA SER A 336 17.12 -16.82 3.83
C SER A 336 17.73 -15.54 4.43
N GLU A 337 18.81 -15.04 3.83
CA GLU A 337 19.46 -13.75 4.16
C GLU A 337 18.49 -12.53 4.12
N GLU A 338 17.24 -12.74 3.73
CA GLU A 338 16.21 -11.72 3.52
C GLU A 338 15.40 -11.42 4.81
N GLU A 339 15.33 -12.34 5.79
CA GLU A 339 14.58 -12.13 7.04
C GLU A 339 15.51 -11.65 8.18
N VAL A 340 16.16 -10.50 8.02
CA VAL A 340 17.07 -9.93 9.03
C VAL A 340 16.99 -8.40 9.07
N MET A 341 17.25 -7.84 10.24
CA MET A 341 17.46 -6.41 10.42
C MET A 341 18.91 -6.09 10.05
N HIS A 342 19.15 -5.51 8.87
CA HIS A 342 20.48 -5.33 8.29
C HIS A 342 20.85 -3.83 8.22
N TYR A 343 21.83 -3.40 9.01
CA TYR A 343 22.26 -2.00 9.05
C TYR A 343 23.72 -1.85 8.71
N SER A 344 24.04 -0.90 7.85
CA SER A 344 25.41 -0.62 7.39
C SER A 344 25.91 0.72 7.91
N VAL A 345 27.19 0.81 8.28
CA VAL A 345 27.86 2.07 8.63
C VAL A 345 29.29 2.08 8.10
N LYS A 346 29.67 3.17 7.43
CA LYS A 346 31.06 3.38 7.00
C LYS A 346 31.86 4.04 8.13
N ILE A 347 33.02 3.48 8.44
CA ILE A 347 33.94 4.00 9.46
C ILE A 347 35.29 4.34 8.82
N THR A 348 35.78 5.55 9.07
CA THR A 348 37.13 5.98 8.69
C THR A 348 38.00 6.16 9.93
N ILE A 349 39.07 5.36 10.04
CA ILE A 349 40.03 5.40 11.15
C ILE A 349 41.24 6.25 10.77
N ASN A 350 41.45 7.36 11.49
CA ASN A 350 42.47 8.38 11.21
C ASN A 350 43.80 8.18 11.93
#